data_AF-A0A7W9YKL1-F1
#
_entry.id   AF-A0A7W9YKL1-F1
#
_cell.length_a   1.000
_cell.length_b   1.000
_cell.length_c   1.000
_cell.angle_alpha   90.00
_cell.angle_beta   90.00
_cell.angle_gamma   90.00
#
_symmetry.space_group_name_H-M   'P 1'
#
loop_
_entity.id
_entity.type
_entity.pdbx_description
1 polymer ?
#
loop_
_entity_poly.entity_id
_entity_poly.type
_entity_poly.pdbx_seq_one_letter_code
_entity_poly.pdbx_strand_id
1 'polypeptide(L)' 'MRAELAEMEHDARAGESPDTGRVEWLDYRKVDGIALYPAVGSQIAELETPIGPTDCVAAPPMTDGTFTWR' A
#
# COMPACT_ATOMS: atom_id res chain seq x y z
N MET A 1 19.01 -4.69 3.68
CA MET A 1 18.09 -3.88 2.86
C MET A 1 17.08 -3.02 3.67
N ARG A 2 16.80 -3.27 4.97
CA ARG A 2 15.94 -2.35 5.76
C ARG A 2 16.61 -1.02 6.16
N ALA A 3 17.94 -0.99 6.31
CA ALA A 3 18.67 0.17 6.80
C ALA A 3 18.73 1.36 5.82
N GLU A 4 18.29 1.16 4.57
CA GLU A 4 18.27 2.20 3.53
C GLU A 4 16.86 2.74 3.27
N LEU A 5 15.86 2.22 3.99
CA LEU A 5 14.47 2.61 3.80
C LEU A 5 14.18 3.91 4.55
N ALA A 6 13.39 4.79 3.93
CA ALA A 6 12.98 6.06 4.54
C ALA A 6 12.14 5.83 5.81
N GLU A 7 12.44 6.55 6.89
CA GLU A 7 11.68 6.45 8.15
C GLU A 7 10.63 7.57 8.29
N MET A 8 10.67 8.58 7.41
CA MET A 8 9.81 9.75 7.43
C MET A 8 9.20 10.00 6.05
N GLU A 9 7.95 10.45 6.05
CA GLU A 9 7.30 11.03 4.88
C GLU A 9 7.16 12.54 5.06
N HIS A 10 7.18 13.29 3.97
CA HIS A 10 6.98 14.73 3.96
C HIS A 10 5.87 15.09 2.98
N ASP A 11 4.71 15.50 3.48
CA ASP A 11 3.63 16.03 2.67
C ASP A 11 3.74 17.56 2.62
N ALA A 12 3.99 18.10 1.44
CA ALA A 12 4.21 19.52 1.23
C ALA A 12 3.03 20.14 0.48
N ARG A 13 2.35 21.09 1.11
CA ARG A 13 1.40 21.99 0.47
C ARG A 13 2.04 23.35 0.21
N ALA A 14 1.74 23.95 -0.94
CA ALA A 14 2.34 25.20 -1.34
C ALA A 14 2.03 26.32 -0.32
N GLY A 15 3.07 26.94 0.22
CA GLY A 15 2.95 28.00 1.22
C GLY A 15 2.84 27.53 2.68
N GLU A 16 2.90 26.22 2.91
CA GLU A 16 2.88 25.62 4.24
C GLU A 16 4.21 24.93 4.56
N SER A 17 4.53 24.83 5.86
CA SER A 17 5.60 23.94 6.30
C SER A 17 5.20 22.50 6.01
N PRO A 18 6.11 21.63 5.53
CA PRO A 18 5.77 20.24 5.27
C PRO A 18 5.32 19.55 6.55
N ASP A 19 4.21 18.82 6.46
CA ASP A 19 3.78 17.89 7.50
C ASP A 19 4.67 16.66 7.42
N THR A 20 5.20 16.21 8.56
CA THR A 20 6.16 15.10 8.63
C THR A 20 5.55 13.92 9.36
N GLY A 21 5.30 12.83 8.63
CA GLY A 21 4.79 11.58 9.15
C GLY A 21 5.89 10.54 9.38
N ARG A 22 5.58 9.50 10.18
CA ARG A 22 6.46 8.33 10.35
C ARG A 22 6.08 7.24 9.35
N VAL A 23 7.07 6.69 8.65
CA VAL A 23 6.88 5.55 7.75
C VAL A 23 7.02 4.24 8.52
N GLU A 24 6.08 3.32 8.31
CA GLU A 24 6.16 1.95 8.84
C GLU A 24 6.33 0.93 7.70
N TRP A 25 7.44 0.20 7.73
CA TRP A 25 7.74 -0.83 6.74
C TRP A 25 7.24 -2.20 7.18
N LEU A 26 6.22 -2.69 6.49
CA LEU A 26 5.62 -3.99 6.73
C LEU A 26 6.10 -5.02 5.70
N ASP A 27 6.17 -6.28 6.12
CA ASP A 27 6.30 -7.39 5.17
C ASP A 27 4.99 -7.48 4.38
N TYR A 28 5.08 -7.62 3.06
CA TYR A 28 3.90 -7.69 2.20
C TYR A 28 2.99 -8.89 2.54
N ARG A 29 3.50 -9.95 3.18
CA ARG A 29 2.68 -11.06 3.68
C ARG A 29 1.86 -10.72 4.93
N LYS A 30 2.15 -9.57 5.57
CA LYS A 30 1.49 -9.12 6.80
C LYS A 30 0.49 -7.99 6.58
N VAL A 31 0.19 -7.65 5.33
CA VAL A 31 -0.80 -6.59 5.05
C VAL A 31 -2.24 -7.09 5.03
N ASP A 32 -2.45 -8.41 5.16
CA ASP A 32 -3.79 -8.95 5.37
C ASP A 32 -4.39 -8.41 6.69
N GLY A 33 -5.64 -7.97 6.64
CA GLY A 33 -6.31 -7.30 7.76
C GLY A 33 -5.96 -5.82 7.97
N ILE A 34 -5.06 -5.24 7.17
CA ILE A 34 -4.85 -3.79 7.16
C ILE A 34 -5.92 -3.15 6.28
N ALA A 35 -6.51 -2.05 6.76
CA ALA A 35 -7.44 -1.24 6.00
C ALA A 35 -6.70 -0.49 4.88
N LEU A 36 -6.38 -1.19 3.81
CA LEU A 36 -5.89 -0.62 2.56
C LEU A 36 -7.08 -0.21 1.69
N TYR A 37 -6.93 0.89 0.98
CA TYR A 37 -7.86 1.29 -0.06
C TYR A 37 -7.15 1.28 -1.42
N PRO A 38 -7.63 0.51 -2.41
CA PRO A 38 -8.72 -0.47 -2.33
C PRO A 38 -8.39 -1.64 -1.36
N ALA A 39 -9.39 -2.43 -0.92
CA ALA A 39 -9.20 -3.54 0.03
C ALA A 39 -8.48 -4.74 -0.61
N VAL A 40 -7.20 -4.52 -0.96
CA VAL A 40 -6.35 -5.46 -1.69
C VAL A 40 -5.36 -6.21 -0.77
N GLY A 41 -5.50 -6.06 0.55
CA GLY A 41 -4.54 -6.59 1.53
C GLY A 41 -4.37 -8.11 1.44
N SER A 42 -5.46 -8.86 1.29
CA SER A 42 -5.40 -10.32 1.16
C SER A 42 -4.72 -10.75 -0.15
N GLN A 43 -5.00 -10.07 -1.26
CA GLN A 43 -4.36 -10.36 -2.56
C GLN A 43 -2.86 -10.06 -2.53
N ILE A 44 -2.44 -8.98 -1.87
CA ILE A 44 -1.02 -8.68 -1.69
C ILE A 44 -0.34 -9.78 -0.88
N ALA A 45 -0.96 -10.24 0.21
CA ALA A 45 -0.37 -11.26 1.09
C ALA A 45 -0.17 -12.62 0.40
N GLU A 46 -0.94 -12.91 -0.65
CA GLU A 46 -0.87 -14.13 -1.45
C GLU A 46 0.20 -14.08 -2.57
N LEU A 47 0.84 -12.94 -2.83
CA LEU A 47 1.86 -12.83 -3.87
C LEU A 47 3.06 -13.74 -3.58
N GLU A 48 3.52 -14.48 -4.59
CA GLU A 48 4.71 -15.33 -4.48
C GLU A 48 5.97 -14.48 -4.19
N THR A 49 6.05 -13.30 -4.81
CA THR A 49 7.15 -12.35 -4.71
C THR A 49 6.61 -10.92 -4.60
N PRO A 50 7.29 -10.02 -3.86
CA PRO A 50 6.90 -8.60 -3.78
C PRO A 50 7.17 -7.82 -5.08
N ILE A 51 7.87 -8.43 -6.04
CA ILE A 51 8.20 -7.88 -7.34
C ILE A 51 7.36 -8.62 -8.39
N GLY A 52 6.60 -7.87 -9.19
CA GLY A 52 5.80 -8.40 -10.29
C GLY A 52 5.91 -7.52 -11.54
N PRO A 53 5.67 -8.09 -12.73
CA PRO A 53 5.65 -7.33 -13.97
C PRO A 53 4.42 -6.42 -14.06
N THR A 54 4.58 -5.23 -14.62
CA THR A 54 3.54 -4.17 -14.64
C THR A 54 2.35 -4.46 -15.57
N ASP A 55 2.48 -5.47 -16.44
CA ASP A 55 1.46 -5.90 -17.39
C ASP A 55 0.62 -7.08 -16.88
N CYS A 56 0.92 -7.61 -15.69
CA CYS A 56 0.16 -8.69 -15.07
C CYS A 56 -0.83 -8.14 -14.04
N VAL A 57 -2.05 -7.86 -14.49
CA VAL A 57 -3.15 -7.46 -13.61
C VAL A 57 -3.75 -8.72 -12.97
N ALA A 58 -3.35 -9.03 -11.74
CA ALA A 58 -3.81 -10.21 -11.01
C ALA A 58 -5.17 -10.02 -10.32
N ALA A 59 -5.56 -8.77 -10.03
CA ALA A 59 -6.81 -8.47 -9.33
C ALA A 59 -7.95 -8.16 -10.32
N PRO A 60 -9.17 -8.71 -10.11
CA PRO A 60 -10.32 -8.31 -10.90
C PRO A 60 -10.66 -6.83 -10.65
N PRO A 61 -11.34 -6.16 -11.61
CA PRO A 61 -11.77 -4.78 -11.44
C PRO A 61 -12.61 -4.59 -10.17
N MET A 62 -12.23 -3.59 -9.37
CA MET A 62 -13.04 -3.14 -8.24
C MET A 62 -13.99 -2.05 -8.71
N THR A 63 -15.27 -2.22 -8.42
CA THR A 63 -16.35 -1.33 -8.82
C THR A 63 -17.22 -1.02 -7.59
N ASP A 64 -18.04 0.02 -7.67
CA ASP A 64 -19.01 0.33 -6.61
C ASP A 64 -19.94 -0.85 -6.28
N GLY A 65 -20.18 -1.75 -7.24
CA GLY A 65 -20.99 -2.96 -7.02
C GLY A 65 -20.22 -4.13 -6.39
N THR A 66 -18.89 -4.17 -6.52
CA THR A 66 -18.04 -5.25 -5.99
C THR A 66 -17.28 -4.84 -4.73
N PHE A 67 -17.34 -3.57 -4.34
CA PHE A 67 -16.71 -3.05 -3.14
C PHE A 67 -17.75 -2.67 -2.08
N THR A 68 -17.57 -3.16 -0.86
CA THR A 68 -18.35 -2.72 0.30
C THR A 68 -17.48 -1.79 1.14
N TRP A 69 -17.90 -0.53 1.27
CA TRP A 69 -17.38 0.36 2.30
C TRP A 69 -17.73 -0.25 3.66
N ARG A 70 -16.73 -0.67 4.43
CA ARG A 70 -16.87 -1.17 5.80
C ARG A 70 -16.14 -0.26 6.76
#